data_AF-A0A2V7SQH9-F1
#
_entry.id   AF-A0A2V7SQH9-F1
#
_cell.length_a   1.000
_cell.length_b   1.000
_cell.length_c   1.000
_cell.angle_alpha   90.00
_cell.angle_beta   90.00
_cell.angle_gamma   90.00
#
_symmetry.space_group_name_H-M   'P 1'
#
loop_
_entity.id
_entity.type
_entity.pdbx_description
1 polymer ?
#
loop_
_entity_poly.entity_id
_entity_poly.type
_entity_poly.pdbx_seq_one_letter_code
_entity_poly.pdbx_strand_id
1 'polypeptide(L)'
;LDALLATRLSRVYGTVGKGPGAGTRYSVSVSRLHQNQVFVVGEATMPGSYQVSSAGTALSALYAAGGPSANGSMRRIEVRRAGHTVDAMDVYDYLLRGDASHDVRLKTGDIVFVPVHGPRVRRWPT
;
A
#
# COMPACT_ATOMS: atom_id res chain seq x y z
N LEU A 1 25.92 -8.24 17.11
CA LEU A 1 24.65 -7.93 17.79
C LEU A 1 23.99 -9.18 18.39
N ASP A 2 24.19 -10.37 17.82
CA ASP A 2 23.68 -11.66 18.31
C ASP A 2 24.14 -12.05 19.73
N ALA A 3 25.36 -11.65 20.11
CA ALA A 3 25.91 -11.99 21.43
C ALA A 3 25.15 -11.34 22.60
N LEU A 4 24.52 -10.18 22.40
CA LEU A 4 23.83 -9.44 23.46
C LEU A 4 22.41 -9.96 23.75
N LEU A 5 21.79 -10.64 22.79
CA LEU A 5 20.48 -11.30 22.96
C LEU A 5 20.61 -12.65 23.67
N ALA A 6 21.68 -13.40 23.40
CA ALA A 6 21.96 -14.66 24.09
C ALA A 6 22.20 -14.46 25.59
N THR A 7 22.89 -13.38 25.99
CA THR A 7 23.19 -13.07 27.39
C THR A 7 21.98 -12.58 28.19
N ARG A 8 20.95 -12.04 27.52
CA ARG A 8 19.71 -11.57 28.18
C ARG A 8 18.68 -12.68 28.39
N LEU A 9 18.71 -13.74 27.56
CA LEU A 9 17.73 -14.83 27.60
C LEU A 9 18.17 -16.07 28.40
N SER A 10 19.45 -16.15 28.80
CA SER A 10 19.99 -17.30 29.57
C SER A 10 19.61 -17.31 31.06
N ARG A 11 19.01 -16.23 31.60
CA ARG A 11 18.60 -16.17 33.03
C ARG A 11 17.23 -16.76 33.33
N VAL A 12 16.43 -17.13 32.32
CA VAL A 12 15.02 -17.51 32.55
C VAL A 12 14.72 -18.96 32.17
N TYR A 13 15.50 -19.60 31.29
CA TYR A 13 15.27 -21.00 30.89
C TYR A 13 16.42 -21.91 31.31
N GLY A 14 16.50 -22.20 32.61
CA GLY A 14 17.49 -23.09 33.21
C GLY A 14 17.27 -24.59 33.00
N THR A 15 16.38 -25.03 32.09
CA THR A 15 16.07 -26.46 31.94
C THR A 15 15.71 -26.87 30.51
N VAL A 16 16.64 -26.73 29.56
CA VAL A 16 16.58 -27.53 28.33
C VAL A 16 17.90 -28.26 28.16
N GLY A 17 17.88 -29.55 28.49
CA GLY A 17 19.04 -30.45 28.39
C GLY A 17 19.45 -30.70 26.95
N LYS A 18 20.77 -30.79 26.72
CA LYS A 18 21.38 -31.26 25.47
C LYS A 18 21.53 -32.79 25.52
N GLY A 19 20.88 -33.50 24.59
CA GLY A 19 21.07 -34.93 24.35
C GLY A 19 21.03 -35.26 22.85
N PRO A 20 21.66 -36.36 22.39
CA PRO A 20 21.80 -36.70 20.98
C PRO A 20 20.49 -37.29 20.44
N GLY A 21 19.60 -36.38 20.06
CA GLY A 21 18.27 -36.65 19.46
C GLY A 21 17.53 -35.35 19.14
N ALA A 22 18.25 -34.22 19.10
CA ALA A 22 17.70 -32.87 18.97
C ALA A 22 17.22 -32.59 17.54
N GLY A 23 16.09 -33.18 17.17
CA GLY A 23 15.33 -32.85 15.96
C GLY A 23 14.56 -31.55 16.09
N THR A 24 15.17 -30.46 16.56
CA THR A 24 14.50 -29.15 16.66
C THR A 24 14.84 -28.30 15.45
N ARG A 25 13.98 -28.37 14.43
CA ARG A 25 13.98 -27.42 13.33
C ARG A 25 13.23 -26.16 13.79
N TYR A 26 13.88 -25.01 13.68
CA TYR A 26 13.24 -23.70 13.85
C TYR A 26 12.81 -23.21 12.47
N SER A 27 11.50 -22.97 12.29
CA SER A 27 10.99 -22.23 11.14
C SER A 27 10.59 -20.83 11.59
N VAL A 28 11.11 -19.81 10.90
CA VAL A 28 10.69 -18.43 11.10
C VAL A 28 9.53 -18.17 10.13
N SER A 29 8.32 -18.17 10.64
CA SER A 29 7.13 -17.76 9.88
C SER A 29 6.87 -16.27 10.13
N VAL A 30 6.72 -15.47 9.07
CA VAL A 30 6.39 -14.03 9.19
C VAL A 30 5.05 -13.89 9.89
N SER A 31 5.09 -13.49 11.17
CA SER A 31 3.92 -13.24 12.00
C SER A 31 3.35 -11.87 11.66
N ARG A 32 2.25 -11.85 10.89
CA ARG A 32 1.40 -10.69 10.53
C ARG A 32 2.16 -9.46 10.03
N LEU A 33 2.28 -9.35 8.71
CA LEU A 33 2.58 -8.07 8.06
C LEU A 33 1.55 -7.02 8.53
N HIS A 34 2.03 -5.94 9.15
CA HIS A 34 1.18 -4.77 9.43
C HIS A 34 0.67 -4.22 8.10
N GLN A 35 -0.64 -4.28 7.91
CA GLN A 35 -1.33 -3.75 6.73
C GLN A 35 -2.05 -2.45 7.11
N ASN A 36 -2.05 -1.51 6.17
CA ASN A 36 -2.83 -0.29 6.28
C ASN A 36 -4.15 -0.51 5.54
N GLN A 37 -5.26 -0.33 6.26
CA GLN A 37 -6.57 -0.31 5.62
C GLN A 37 -6.83 1.08 5.02
N VAL A 38 -7.07 1.13 3.72
CA VAL A 38 -7.29 2.36 2.94
C VAL A 38 -8.58 2.23 2.13
N PHE A 39 -9.07 3.34 1.61
CA PHE A 39 -10.32 3.37 0.84
C PHE A 39 -10.06 3.94 -0.55
N VAL A 40 -10.50 3.25 -1.60
CA VAL A 40 -10.49 3.78 -2.96
C VAL A 40 -11.94 4.08 -3.34
N VAL A 41 -12.21 5.33 -3.73
CA VAL A 41 -13.58 5.84 -3.93
C VAL A 41 -13.65 6.78 -5.14
N GLY A 42 -14.88 7.10 -5.56
CA GLY A 42 -15.12 7.90 -6.76
C GLY A 42 -15.18 7.02 -8.01
N GLU A 43 -14.72 7.55 -9.13
CA GLU A 43 -14.70 6.88 -10.45
C GLU A 43 -13.54 5.89 -10.59
N ALA A 44 -13.45 4.93 -9.67
CA ALA A 44 -12.54 3.79 -9.74
C ALA A 44 -13.26 2.58 -10.38
N THR A 45 -12.50 1.66 -10.98
CA THR A 45 -13.08 0.44 -11.57
C THR A 45 -13.75 -0.44 -10.50
N MET A 46 -13.09 -0.62 -9.35
CA MET A 46 -13.63 -1.35 -8.20
C MET A 46 -13.48 -0.49 -6.94
N PRO A 47 -14.43 0.42 -6.64
CA PRO A 47 -14.36 1.19 -5.40
C PRO A 47 -14.58 0.29 -4.18
N GLY A 48 -13.91 0.58 -3.07
CA GLY A 48 -14.00 -0.24 -1.87
C GLY A 48 -12.85 -0.02 -0.88
N SER A 49 -12.82 -0.85 0.17
CA SER A 49 -11.72 -0.89 1.14
C SER A 49 -10.64 -1.86 0.70
N TYR A 50 -9.38 -1.45 0.83
CA TYR A 50 -8.21 -2.22 0.45
C TYR A 50 -7.25 -2.36 1.62
N GLN A 51 -6.66 -3.54 1.77
CA GLN A 51 -5.54 -3.76 2.68
C GLN A 51 -4.25 -3.65 1.87
N VAL A 52 -3.48 -2.60 2.10
CA VAL A 52 -2.17 -2.42 1.49
C VAL A 52 -1.08 -2.71 2.51
N SER A 53 0.12 -3.09 2.06
CA SER A 53 1.25 -3.26 2.98
C SER A 53 1.58 -1.93 3.68
N SER A 54 2.30 -1.99 4.79
CA SER A 54 2.77 -0.77 5.48
C SER A 54 3.64 0.15 4.62
N ALA A 55 4.23 -0.37 3.54
CA ALA A 55 4.99 0.38 2.53
C ALA A 55 4.16 0.70 1.27
N GLY A 56 2.88 0.33 1.25
CA GLY A 56 1.98 0.52 0.12
C GLY A 56 1.76 1.99 -0.21
N THR A 57 1.62 2.25 -1.50
CA THR A 57 1.46 3.60 -2.06
C THR A 57 0.10 3.79 -2.72
N ALA A 58 -0.22 5.02 -3.09
CA ALA A 58 -1.47 5.35 -3.74
C ALA A 58 -1.61 4.67 -5.13
N LEU A 59 -0.53 4.53 -5.91
CA LEU A 59 -0.55 3.73 -7.14
C LEU A 59 -0.84 2.25 -6.86
N SER A 60 -0.27 1.68 -5.80
CA SER A 60 -0.52 0.27 -5.46
C SER A 60 -1.98 -0.01 -5.08
N ALA A 61 -2.61 0.92 -4.34
CA ALA A 61 -4.03 0.83 -4.00
C ALA A 61 -4.92 1.04 -5.23
N LEU A 62 -4.58 2.03 -6.07
CA LEU A 62 -5.29 2.29 -7.31
C LEU A 62 -5.20 1.11 -8.27
N TYR A 63 -4.03 0.46 -8.36
CA TYR A 63 -3.84 -0.76 -9.14
C TYR A 63 -4.70 -1.92 -8.60
N ALA A 64 -4.73 -2.13 -7.29
CA ALA A 64 -5.58 -3.14 -6.66
C ALA A 64 -7.08 -2.88 -6.94
N ALA A 65 -7.48 -1.62 -7.08
CA ALA A 65 -8.83 -1.21 -7.46
C ALA A 65 -9.13 -1.29 -8.97
N GLY A 66 -8.20 -1.78 -9.78
CA GLY A 66 -8.35 -1.87 -11.23
C GLY A 66 -8.20 -0.53 -11.97
N GLY A 67 -7.58 0.46 -11.33
CA GLY A 67 -7.37 1.79 -11.89
C GLY A 67 -8.62 2.69 -11.90
N PRO A 68 -8.50 3.90 -12.50
CA PRO A 68 -9.64 4.74 -12.81
C PRO A 68 -10.63 4.02 -13.74
N SER A 69 -11.93 4.24 -13.53
CA SER A 69 -12.99 3.73 -14.40
C SER A 69 -12.95 4.39 -15.79
N ALA A 70 -13.82 3.97 -16.71
CA ALA A 70 -13.97 4.64 -18.01
C ALA A 70 -14.36 6.13 -17.89
N ASN A 71 -14.97 6.51 -16.76
CA ASN A 71 -15.33 7.89 -16.44
C ASN A 71 -14.35 8.54 -15.45
N GLY A 72 -13.33 7.83 -14.97
CA GLY A 72 -12.36 8.32 -14.02
C GLY A 72 -11.24 9.15 -14.65
N SER A 73 -10.79 10.16 -13.93
CA SER A 73 -9.62 10.96 -14.31
C SER A 73 -8.33 10.20 -14.04
N MET A 74 -7.41 10.24 -14.99
CA MET A 74 -6.02 9.83 -14.78
C MET A 74 -5.12 10.98 -14.29
N ARG A 75 -5.56 12.25 -14.38
CA ARG A 75 -4.70 13.43 -14.21
C ARG A 75 -4.69 14.09 -12.84
N ARG A 76 -5.56 13.64 -11.93
CA ARG A 76 -5.71 14.23 -10.60
C ARG A 76 -6.34 13.24 -9.63
N ILE A 77 -5.64 12.15 -9.35
CA ILE A 77 -6.07 11.22 -8.32
C ILE A 77 -5.62 11.81 -6.99
N GLU A 78 -6.54 12.02 -6.05
CA GLU A 78 -6.27 12.69 -4.79
C GLU A 78 -6.07 11.69 -3.67
N VAL A 79 -5.08 11.91 -2.82
CA VAL A 79 -4.97 11.23 -1.54
C VAL A 79 -5.46 12.16 -0.45
N ARG A 80 -6.49 11.74 0.28
CA ARG A 80 -7.10 12.50 1.36
C ARG A 80 -6.83 11.79 2.69
N ARG A 81 -6.36 12.55 3.66
CA ARG A 81 -6.03 12.07 5.02
C ARG A 81 -6.64 13.03 6.03
N ALA A 82 -7.41 12.48 6.98
CA ALA A 82 -8.09 13.26 8.01
C ALA A 82 -8.90 14.45 7.43
N GLY A 83 -9.56 14.25 6.29
CA GLY A 83 -10.39 15.27 5.63
C GLY A 83 -9.67 16.21 4.66
N HIS A 84 -8.33 16.25 4.68
CA HIS A 84 -7.53 17.14 3.83
C HIS A 84 -6.85 16.39 2.69
N THR A 85 -6.72 17.02 1.52
CA THR A 85 -5.90 16.49 0.43
C THR A 85 -4.43 16.66 0.79
N VAL A 86 -3.71 15.55 0.89
CA VAL A 86 -2.28 15.52 1.25
C VAL A 86 -1.38 15.40 0.03
N ASP A 87 -1.87 14.83 -1.07
CA ASP A 87 -1.19 14.85 -2.36
C ASP A 87 -2.19 14.60 -3.50
N ALA A 88 -1.77 14.90 -4.73
CA ALA A 88 -2.47 14.56 -5.94
C ALA A 88 -1.49 14.05 -7.01
N MET A 89 -1.82 12.92 -7.64
CA MET A 89 -0.99 12.31 -8.68
C MET A 89 -1.63 12.40 -10.06
N ASP A 90 -0.78 12.51 -11.08
CA ASP A 90 -1.11 12.23 -12.48
C ASP A 90 -0.57 10.84 -12.83
N VAL A 91 -1.48 9.91 -13.11
CA VAL A 91 -1.14 8.53 -13.49
C VAL A 91 -0.43 8.50 -14.85
N TYR A 92 -0.63 9.49 -15.73
CA TYR A 92 0.12 9.56 -16.99
C TYR A 92 1.60 9.86 -16.77
N ASP A 93 1.98 10.62 -15.74
CA ASP A 93 3.39 10.87 -15.44
C ASP A 93 4.10 9.55 -15.12
N TYR A 94 3.44 8.68 -14.35
CA TYR A 94 3.95 7.34 -14.11
C TYR A 94 3.95 6.46 -15.38
N LEU A 95 2.84 6.39 -16.10
CA LEU A 95 2.70 5.46 -17.25
C LEU A 95 3.51 5.85 -18.48
N LEU A 96 3.67 7.16 -18.74
CA LEU A 96 4.33 7.67 -19.94
C LEU A 96 5.78 8.08 -19.68
N ARG A 97 6.10 8.53 -18.46
CA ARG A 97 7.42 9.08 -18.12
C ARG A 97 8.16 8.26 -17.06
N GLY A 98 7.51 7.27 -16.44
CA GLY A 98 8.08 6.52 -15.33
C GLY A 98 8.25 7.36 -14.06
N ASP A 99 7.56 8.49 -13.97
CA ASP A 99 7.69 9.42 -12.84
C ASP A 99 6.72 9.04 -11.72
N ALA A 100 7.28 8.60 -10.59
CA ALA A 100 6.54 8.24 -9.38
C ALA A 100 6.69 9.29 -8.26
N SER A 101 7.10 10.51 -8.57
CA SER A 101 7.39 11.55 -7.57
C SER A 101 6.18 11.92 -6.71
N HIS A 102 4.96 11.72 -7.22
CA HIS A 102 3.69 11.96 -6.52
C HIS A 102 3.03 10.68 -6.00
N ASP A 103 3.74 9.55 -6.00
CA ASP A 103 3.21 8.28 -5.46
C ASP A 103 3.44 8.17 -3.94
N VAL A 104 2.54 8.79 -3.18
CA VAL A 104 2.68 8.84 -1.71
C VAL A 104 2.38 7.51 -1.03
N ARG A 105 3.12 7.25 0.05
CA ARG A 105 2.83 6.16 0.98
C ARG A 105 1.51 6.40 1.70
N LEU A 106 0.68 5.38 1.70
CA LEU A 106 -0.62 5.40 2.36
C LEU A 106 -0.49 5.01 3.84
N LYS A 107 -1.38 5.59 4.65
CA LYS A 107 -1.58 5.27 6.06
C LYS A 107 -3.00 4.75 6.26
N THR A 108 -3.21 4.02 7.34
CA THR A 108 -4.55 3.56 7.73
C THR A 108 -5.53 4.72 7.80
N GLY A 109 -6.68 4.57 7.13
CA GLY A 109 -7.72 5.59 7.04
C GLY A 109 -7.56 6.58 5.88
N ASP A 110 -6.50 6.49 5.10
CA ASP A 110 -6.36 7.30 3.89
C ASP A 110 -7.41 6.92 2.84
N ILE A 111 -7.81 7.93 2.06
CA ILE A 111 -8.77 7.82 0.98
C ILE A 111 -8.08 8.19 -0.32
N VAL A 112 -8.02 7.26 -1.27
CA VAL A 112 -7.63 7.52 -2.66
C VAL A 112 -8.92 7.84 -3.43
N PHE A 113 -9.09 9.11 -3.77
CA PHE A 113 -10.27 9.61 -4.46
C PHE A 113 -9.98 9.79 -5.95
N VAL A 114 -10.76 9.12 -6.79
CA VAL A 114 -10.68 9.22 -8.25
C VAL A 114 -11.81 10.15 -8.73
N PRO A 115 -11.51 11.37 -9.18
CA PRO A 115 -12.54 12.27 -9.69
C PRO A 115 -12.99 11.86 -11.10
N VAL A 116 -14.12 12.39 -11.53
CA VAL A 116 -14.60 12.27 -12.92
C VAL A 116 -13.59 12.95 -13.87
N HIS A 117 -13.37 12.38 -15.05
CA HIS A 117 -12.56 13.01 -16.09
C HIS A 117 -13.14 14.34 -16.55
N GLY A 118 -12.27 15.27 -16.94
CA GLY A 118 -12.66 16.59 -17.45
C GLY A 118 -13.38 16.53 -18.81
N PRO A 119 -13.94 17.66 -19.28
CA PRO A 119 -14.71 17.73 -20.53
C PRO A 119 -13.90 17.18 -21.71
N ARG A 120 -14.45 16.18 -22.41
CA ARG A 120 -13.89 15.70 -23.68
C ARG A 120 -14.32 16.65 -24.79
N VAL A 121 -13.37 17.39 -25.36
CA VAL A 121 -13.62 18.15 -26.59
C VAL A 121 -13.87 17.14 -27.70
N ARG A 122 -15.14 16.89 -28.01
CA ARG A 122 -15.49 16.18 -29.24
C ARG A 122 -15.22 17.17 -30.37
N ARG A 123 -14.30 16.85 -31.27
CA ARG A 123 -14.08 17.62 -32.51
C ARG A 123 -15.18 17.18 -33.49
N TRP A 124 -15.96 18.12 -34.02
CA TRP A 124 -17.01 17.80 -34.99
C TRP A 124 -16.34 17.40 -36.33
N PRO A 125 -16.94 16.48 -37.10
CA PRO A 125 -16.53 16.28 -38.48
C PRO A 125 -16.89 17.56 -39.26
N THR A 126 -15.92 18.08 -40.01
CA THR A 126 -16.11 19.16 -40.97
C THR A 126 -16.52 18.57 -42.31
#